data_AF-A0A5E7XNQ3-F1
#
_entry.id   AF-A0A5E7XNQ3-F1
#
_cell.length_a   1.000
_cell.length_b   1.000
_cell.length_c   1.000
_cell.angle_alpha   90.00
_cell.angle_beta   90.00
_cell.angle_gamma   90.00
#
_symmetry.space_group_name_H-M   'P 1'
#
loop_
_entity.id
_entity.type
_entity.pdbx_description
1 polymer ?
#
loop_
_entity_poly.entity_id
_entity_poly.type
_entity_poly.pdbx_seq_one_letter_code
_entity_poly.pdbx_strand_id
1 'polypeptide(L)' 'MMFPTKADRNRDRAARLHREAANCITLAVRERDAAHSAELIDEAVRLERRSQQLADAK' A
#
# COMPACT_ATOMS: atom_id res chain seq x y z
N MET A 1 -19.15 2.53 -24.06
CA MET A 1 -18.06 2.69 -23.07
C MET A 1 -18.51 2.05 -21.77
N MET A 2 -17.69 1.18 -21.17
CA MET A 2 -18.03 0.49 -19.91
C MET A 2 -17.32 1.21 -18.77
N PHE A 3 -18.07 1.72 -17.80
CA PHE A 3 -17.52 2.44 -16.65
C PHE A 3 -17.07 1.44 -15.58
N PRO A 4 -15.92 1.67 -14.92
CA PRO A 4 -15.40 0.76 -13.91
C PRO A 4 -16.35 0.67 -12.71
N THR A 5 -16.59 -0.56 -12.26
CA THR A 5 -17.45 -0.83 -11.11
C THR A 5 -16.78 -0.36 -9.82
N LYS A 6 -17.52 -0.38 -8.70
CA LYS A 6 -16.92 -0.15 -7.38
C LYS A 6 -15.84 -1.20 -7.07
N ALA A 7 -16.08 -2.46 -7.43
CA ALA A 7 -15.13 -3.55 -7.24
C ALA A 7 -13.84 -3.33 -8.05
N ASP A 8 -13.96 -2.89 -9.31
CA ASP A 8 -12.80 -2.57 -10.14
C ASP A 8 -11.97 -1.43 -9.53
N ARG A 9 -12.64 -0.36 -9.09
CA ARG A 9 -11.97 0.78 -8.43
C ARG A 9 -11.29 0.38 -7.11
N ASN A 10 -11.89 -0.53 -6.34
CA ASN A 10 -11.30 -1.07 -5.12
C ASN A 10 -10.05 -1.90 -5.43
N ARG A 11 -10.11 -2.76 -6.45
CA ARG A 11 -8.97 -3.57 -6.89
C ARG A 11 -7.81 -2.70 -7.37
N ASP A 12 -8.10 -1.68 -8.19
CA ASP A 12 -7.08 -0.74 -8.66
C ASP A 12 -6.45 0.03 -7.49
N ARG A 13 -7.27 0.41 -6.51
CA ARG A 13 -6.77 1.09 -5.31
C ARG A 13 -5.92 0.16 -4.43
N ALA A 14 -6.33 -1.09 -4.25
CA ALA A 14 -5.54 -2.09 -3.53
C ALA A 14 -4.16 -2.26 -4.19
N ALA A 15 -4.12 -2.45 -5.51
CA ALA A 15 -2.88 -2.59 -6.25
C ALA A 15 -1.96 -1.35 -6.11
N ARG A 16 -2.51 -0.13 -6.06
CA ARG A 16 -1.72 1.08 -5.80
C ARG A 16 -1.13 1.08 -4.39
N LEU A 17 -1.95 0.81 -3.37
CA LEU A 17 -1.50 0.80 -1.97
C LEU A 17 -0.44 -0.27 -1.72
N HIS A 18 -0.57 -1.45 -2.33
CA HIS A 18 0.46 -2.49 -2.26
C HIS A 18 1.80 -2.01 -2.84
N ARG A 19 1.79 -1.33 -4.00
CA ARG A 19 3.00 -0.74 -4.58
C ARG A 19 3.60 0.34 -3.68
N GLU A 20 2.77 1.18 -3.07
CA GLU A 20 3.24 2.21 -2.13
C GLU A 20 3.87 1.57 -0.89
N ALA A 21 3.28 0.50 -0.34
CA ALA A 21 3.87 -0.26 0.75
C ALA A 21 5.25 -0.83 0.40
N ALA A 22 5.40 -1.43 -0.79
CA ALA A 22 6.68 -1.94 -1.28
C ALA A 22 7.74 -0.83 -1.45
N ASN A 23 7.32 0.37 -1.87
CA ASN A 23 8.20 1.53 -1.96
C ASN A 23 8.68 1.97 -0.58
N CYS A 24 7.80 2.03 0.42
CA CYS A 24 8.17 2.35 1.80
C CYS A 24 9.25 1.40 2.33
N ILE A 25 9.10 0.09 2.11
CA ILE A 25 10.14 -0.90 2.48
C ILE A 25 11.46 -0.65 1.73
N THR A 26 11.38 -0.36 0.43
CA THR A 26 12.57 -0.08 -0.38
C THR A 26 13.36 1.13 0.13
N LEU A 27 12.64 2.16 0.59
CA LEU A 27 13.24 3.35 1.20
C LEU A 27 13.80 3.02 2.59
N ALA A 28 13.03 2.31 3.43
CA ALA A 28 13.42 1.97 4.80
C ALA A 28 14.75 1.21 4.87
N VAL A 29 14.98 0.27 3.94
CA VAL A 29 16.22 -0.52 3.86
C VAL A 29 17.44 0.33 3.51
N ARG A 30 17.26 1.48 2.85
CA ARG A 30 18.33 2.39 2.44
C ARG A 30 18.52 3.56 3.40
N GLU A 31 17.58 3.75 4.32
CA GLU A 31 17.58 4.85 5.27
C GLU A 31 18.63 4.62 6.36
N ARG A 32 19.35 5.70 6.72
CA ARG A 32 20.40 5.68 7.75
C ARG A 32 19.86 6.07 9.11
N ASP A 33 18.81 6.90 9.14
CA ASP A 33 18.12 7.25 10.37
C ASP A 33 17.17 6.11 10.78
N ALA A 34 17.49 5.46 11.90
CA ALA A 34 16.69 4.36 12.42
C ALA A 34 15.24 4.78 12.77
N ALA A 35 15.03 6.02 13.22
CA ALA A 35 13.68 6.50 13.54
C ALA A 35 12.84 6.64 12.26
N HIS A 36 13.41 7.28 11.24
CA HIS A 36 12.73 7.44 9.95
C HIS A 36 12.52 6.09 9.23
N SER A 37 13.47 5.16 9.34
CA SER A 37 13.31 3.80 8.81
C SER A 37 12.13 3.06 9.47
N ALA A 38 11.97 3.20 10.79
CA ALA A 38 10.83 2.62 11.51
C ALA A 38 9.49 3.22 11.05
N GLU A 39 9.41 4.54 10.86
CA GLU A 39 8.21 5.21 10.34
C GLU A 39 7.81 4.68 8.96
N LEU A 40 8.78 4.46 8.07
CA LEU A 40 8.53 3.88 6.74
C LEU A 40 8.02 2.44 6.83
N ILE A 41 8.54 1.64 7.76
CA ILE A 41 8.06 0.26 7.97
C ILE A 41 6.63 0.26 8.51
N ASP A 42 6.32 1.12 9.49
CA ASP A 42 4.96 1.25 10.04
C ASP A 42 3.96 1.69 8.98
N GLU A 43 4.36 2.63 8.12
CA GLU A 43 3.56 3.08 6.99
C GLU A 43 3.34 1.96 5.97
N ALA A 44 4.37 1.17 5.64
CA ALA A 44 4.24 0.03 4.75
C ALA A 44 3.21 -0.98 5.27
N VAL A 45 3.26 -1.31 6.57
CA VAL A 45 2.30 -2.22 7.21
C VAL A 45 0.88 -1.65 7.14
N ARG A 46 0.71 -0.35 7.38
CA ARG A 46 -0.60 0.32 7.30
C ARG A 46 -1.18 0.27 5.89
N LEU A 47 -0.37 0.56 4.88
CA LEU A 47 -0.77 0.53 3.47
C LEU A 47 -1.12 -0.89 3.02
N GLU A 48 -0.33 -1.89 3.40
CA GLU A 48 -0.58 -3.29 3.04
C GLU A 48 -1.87 -3.82 3.66
N ARG A 49 -2.11 -3.53 4.95
CA ARG A 49 -3.40 -3.87 5.60
C ARG A 49 -4.58 -3.26 4.87
N ARG A 50 -4.45 -2.00 4.42
CA ARG A 50 -5.53 -1.33 3.69
C ARG A 50 -5.70 -1.89 2.27
N SER A 51 -4.61 -2.26 1.61
CA SER A 51 -4.62 -2.95 0.33
C SER A 51 -5.45 -4.24 0.43
N GLN A 52 -5.15 -5.08 1.42
CA GLN A 52 -5.84 -6.35 1.64
C GLN A 52 -7.33 -6.15 1.92
N GLN A 53 -7.68 -5.19 2.80
CA GLN A 53 -9.09 -4.86 3.09
C GLN A 53 -9.88 -4.46 1.84
N LEU A 54 -9.25 -3.75 0.90
CA LEU A 54 -9.90 -3.32 -0.34
C LEU A 54 -9.96 -4.44 -1.37
N ALA A 55 -8.98 -5.33 -1.41
CA ALA A 55 -8.99 -6.53 -2.26
C ALA A 55 -10.09 -7.51 -1.84
N ASP A 56 -10.35 -7.63 -0.53
CA ASP A 56 -11.36 -8.53 0.04
C ASP A 56 -12.78 -7.93 0.07
N ALA A 57 -12.91 -6.62 -0.18
CA ALA A 57 -14.19 -5.94 -0.22
C ALA A 57 -14.97 -6.32 -1.51
N LYS A 58 -15.92 -7.26 -1.36
CA LYS A 58 -16.85 -7.69 -2.41
C LYS A 58 -17.77 -6.56 -2.89
#